data_AF-A0A8C0NUX8-F1
#
_entry.id   AF-A0A8C0NUX8-F1
#
_cell.length_a   1.000
_cell.length_b   1.000
_cell.length_c   1.000
_cell.angle_alpha   90.00
_cell.angle_beta   90.00
_cell.angle_gamma   90.00
#
_symmetry.space_group_name_H-M   'P 1'
#
loop_
_entity.id
_entity.type
_entity.pdbx_description
1 polymer ?
#
loop_
_entity_poly.entity_id
_entity_poly.type
_entity_poly.pdbx_seq_one_letter_code
_entity_poly.pdbx_strand_id
1 'polypeptide(L)'
;MVGDIGALFKIRIGHTNSGPSPSWHCKEIQLWNMNSRKKFYIPVQRWLAKDQEDGEICREFPVLNEGQPLLPVTLYEVHVATGMLWNAGTIASVYISVYGEKGDSGSRQLFRSKNSFNFLRGQTDTFTLEAVHLGDLYKIVVGHDGIGPGNGWFLDDVVIKDPTTNHEYNFFCHRWLDQGEDDGKIVRELYARDNSIVFAKQKLELNRKETWAAERWKFMKGNTLQFYNRVTGGFVRLHPDGTVDAVGDKTDKYGLFDVIFNKGNICIFQSREMRHLSLAVDNSTVSGMASGGDCTELRVLYQPNRCALLESALVPGHIVTFDRHGKVADESSAGYADLSKEFVVFVKGVFLNSAEILLATSLCQALCLQPDGSCTGVGSQSEKSYWKVHKISSGICMFESVKNAGMYLRIKDGQCDGTGIGDTDCHFKIKKNLENASISLESIKSPGLFVGLQPDGQTKPIIYTKNGNVFFYPQVIKCM
;
A
#
# COMPACT_ATOMS: atom_id res chain seq x y z
N MET A 1 4.27 41.73 22.26
CA MET A 1 5.46 42.14 21.48
C MET A 1 6.19 40.89 21.07
N VAL A 2 6.43 40.70 19.78
CA VAL A 2 7.32 39.64 19.31
C VAL A 2 8.75 40.06 19.72
N GLY A 3 9.60 39.13 20.15
CA GLY A 3 10.99 39.42 20.54
C GLY A 3 11.84 39.91 19.37
N ASP A 4 13.17 39.95 19.53
CA ASP A 4 14.06 40.18 18.39
C ASP A 4 13.85 39.09 17.33
N ILE A 5 13.50 39.50 16.11
CA ILE A 5 13.22 38.62 14.97
C ILE A 5 14.41 38.54 14.00
N GLY A 6 15.53 39.18 14.32
CA GLY A 6 16.75 39.18 13.50
C GLY A 6 16.62 39.94 12.19
N ALA A 7 17.47 39.59 11.22
CA ALA A 7 17.45 40.20 9.89
C ALA A 7 16.25 39.69 9.08
N LEU A 8 15.41 40.60 8.59
CA LEU A 8 14.29 40.29 7.71
C LEU A 8 14.80 39.97 6.30
N PHE A 9 14.53 38.76 5.82
CA PHE A 9 14.89 38.32 4.46
C PHE A 9 13.69 37.80 3.66
N LYS A 10 12.57 37.48 4.31
CA LYS A 10 11.30 37.13 3.66
C LYS A 10 10.10 37.47 4.53
N ILE A 11 8.94 37.60 3.91
CA ILE A 11 7.65 37.74 4.57
C ILE A 11 6.63 36.79 3.95
N ARG A 12 5.79 36.20 4.80
CA ARG A 12 4.61 35.43 4.40
C ARG A 12 3.36 36.15 4.81
N ILE A 13 2.35 36.16 3.94
CA ILE A 13 1.02 36.68 4.24
C ILE A 13 -0.04 35.72 3.70
N GLY A 14 -1.11 35.50 4.46
CA GLY A 14 -2.18 34.59 4.04
C GLY A 14 -3.34 34.56 5.03
N HIS A 15 -4.40 33.84 4.65
CA HIS A 15 -5.62 33.68 5.44
C HIS A 15 -6.15 32.25 5.38
N THR A 16 -7.12 31.94 6.25
CA THR A 16 -7.77 30.62 6.34
C THR A 16 -8.86 30.37 5.30
N ASN A 17 -9.20 31.40 4.51
CA ASN A 17 -10.27 31.35 3.50
C ASN A 17 -11.66 31.07 4.12
N SER A 18 -11.83 31.43 5.39
CA SER A 18 -13.10 31.33 6.12
C SER A 18 -13.89 32.63 6.03
N GLY A 19 -15.22 32.53 6.12
CA GLY A 19 -16.13 33.68 6.09
C GLY A 19 -16.79 33.91 4.72
N PRO A 20 -17.69 34.90 4.62
CA PRO A 20 -18.55 35.09 3.45
C PRO A 20 -17.84 35.68 2.22
N SER A 21 -16.69 36.34 2.40
CA SER A 21 -15.93 36.96 1.30
C SER A 21 -14.45 36.99 1.65
N PRO A 22 -13.77 35.83 1.67
CA PRO A 22 -12.38 35.75 2.07
C PRO A 22 -11.42 36.31 1.01
N SER A 23 -11.88 36.47 -0.24
CA SER A 23 -11.06 36.90 -1.37
C SER A 23 -10.49 38.29 -1.13
N TRP A 24 -9.16 38.40 -1.18
CA TRP A 24 -8.46 39.63 -0.83
C TRP A 24 -7.36 39.94 -1.85
N HIS A 25 -7.36 41.14 -2.42
CA HIS A 25 -6.26 41.62 -3.25
C HIS A 25 -5.30 42.47 -2.40
N CYS A 26 -4.05 42.02 -2.28
CA CYS A 26 -3.02 42.74 -1.53
C CYS A 26 -2.21 43.60 -2.50
N LYS A 27 -2.26 44.94 -2.33
CA LYS A 27 -1.48 45.87 -3.15
C LYS A 27 -0.01 45.89 -2.70
N GLU A 28 0.23 46.08 -1.42
CA GLU A 28 1.57 46.26 -0.85
C GLU A 28 1.56 45.96 0.65
N ILE A 29 2.74 45.66 1.17
CA ILE A 29 2.99 45.53 2.62
C ILE A 29 4.05 46.54 3.01
N GLN A 30 3.76 47.30 4.07
CA GLN A 30 4.70 48.23 4.69
C GLN A 30 5.01 47.73 6.10
N LEU A 31 6.27 47.41 6.39
CA LEU A 31 6.72 47.09 7.74
C LEU A 31 7.59 48.21 8.29
N TRP A 32 7.38 48.53 9.56
CA TRP A 32 8.17 49.51 10.28
C TRP A 32 8.80 48.89 11.52
N ASN A 33 10.13 48.84 11.56
CA ASN A 33 10.83 48.54 12.79
C ASN A 33 10.81 49.79 13.69
N MET A 34 10.06 49.73 14.79
CA MET A 34 9.89 50.86 15.70
C MET A 34 11.18 51.26 16.43
N ASN A 35 12.12 50.32 16.61
CA ASN A 35 13.38 50.53 17.31
C ASN A 35 14.44 51.15 16.37
N SER A 36 14.70 50.52 15.22
CA SER A 36 15.69 51.00 14.25
C SER A 36 15.16 52.08 13.31
N ARG A 37 13.86 52.36 13.35
CA ARG A 37 13.11 53.24 12.42
C ARG A 37 13.16 52.81 10.95
N LYS A 38 13.76 51.65 10.62
CA LYS A 38 13.83 51.11 9.26
C LYS A 38 12.44 50.75 8.74
N LYS A 39 12.16 51.14 7.50
CA LYS A 39 10.93 50.80 6.78
C LYS A 39 11.23 49.81 5.67
N PHE A 40 10.39 48.81 5.52
CA PHE A 40 10.45 47.83 4.43
C PHE A 40 9.20 47.98 3.58
N TYR A 41 9.39 48.04 2.27
CA TYR A 41 8.34 48.16 1.28
C TYR A 41 8.35 46.91 0.40
N ILE A 42 7.24 46.16 0.42
CA ILE A 42 7.08 44.94 -0.37
C ILE A 42 5.89 45.15 -1.31
N PRO A 43 6.12 45.38 -2.62
CA PRO A 43 5.04 45.39 -3.59
C PRO A 43 4.47 43.97 -3.73
N VAL A 44 3.15 43.83 -3.63
CA VAL A 44 2.47 42.52 -3.72
C VAL A 44 1.72 42.42 -5.04
N GLN A 45 0.68 43.24 -5.24
CA GLN A 45 -0.18 43.29 -6.43
C GLN A 45 -0.68 41.91 -6.88
N ARG A 46 -1.22 41.14 -5.93
CA ARG A 46 -1.73 39.78 -6.18
C ARG A 46 -3.00 39.50 -5.40
N TRP A 47 -3.82 38.64 -5.96
CA TRP A 47 -4.95 38.05 -5.24
C TRP A 47 -4.49 36.97 -4.26
N LEU A 48 -5.13 36.94 -3.09
CA LEU A 48 -5.13 35.84 -2.13
C LEU A 48 -6.57 35.35 -2.08
N ALA A 49 -6.93 34.42 -2.97
CA ALA A 49 -8.31 34.00 -3.18
C ALA A 49 -8.36 32.72 -4.00
N LYS A 50 -9.17 31.73 -3.58
CA LYS A 50 -9.30 30.45 -4.29
C LYS A 50 -9.94 30.56 -5.67
N ASP A 51 -10.75 31.60 -5.90
CA ASP A 51 -11.52 31.84 -7.11
C ASP A 51 -10.85 32.83 -8.09
N GLN A 52 -9.68 33.39 -7.73
CA GLN A 52 -8.94 34.35 -8.56
C GLN A 52 -7.51 33.86 -8.82
N GLU A 53 -6.89 34.37 -9.89
CA GLU A 53 -5.50 34.06 -10.28
C GLU A 53 -5.15 32.56 -10.18
N ASP A 54 -4.10 32.22 -9.43
CA ASP A 54 -3.58 30.87 -9.19
C ASP A 54 -4.36 30.11 -8.12
N GLY A 55 -5.32 30.75 -7.44
CA GLY A 55 -6.12 30.15 -6.37
C GLY A 55 -5.42 30.14 -5.01
N GLU A 56 -4.21 30.67 -4.90
CA GLU A 56 -3.45 30.66 -3.66
C GLU A 56 -4.00 31.68 -2.67
N ILE A 57 -3.99 31.30 -1.39
CA ILE A 57 -4.45 32.14 -0.27
C ILE A 57 -3.31 32.51 0.69
N CYS A 58 -2.09 32.10 0.34
CA CYS A 58 -0.88 32.37 1.09
C CYS A 58 0.26 32.63 0.11
N ARG A 59 0.99 33.74 0.31
CA ARG A 59 2.09 34.16 -0.55
C ARG A 59 3.33 34.51 0.26
N GLU A 60 4.49 34.31 -0.36
CA GLU A 60 5.78 34.70 0.20
C GLU A 60 6.51 35.67 -0.72
N PHE A 61 7.14 36.67 -0.11
CA PHE A 61 7.89 37.69 -0.81
C PHE A 61 9.27 37.86 -0.16
N PRO A 62 10.34 37.97 -0.96
CA PRO A 62 11.65 38.25 -0.42
C PRO A 62 11.70 39.70 0.07
N VAL A 63 12.42 39.94 1.15
CA VAL A 63 12.61 41.27 1.72
C VAL A 63 14.02 41.74 1.36
N LEU A 64 14.11 42.87 0.66
CA LEU A 64 15.39 43.49 0.37
C LEU A 64 16.00 44.02 1.67
N ASN A 65 17.20 43.55 1.99
CA ASN A 65 17.99 44.05 3.11
C ASN A 65 19.39 44.43 2.62
N GLU A 66 19.90 45.57 3.09
CA GLU A 66 21.18 46.12 2.65
C GLU A 66 22.32 45.12 2.92
N GLY A 67 23.10 44.83 1.88
CA GLY A 67 24.24 43.91 1.95
C GLY A 67 23.90 42.42 1.89
N GLN A 68 22.63 42.03 1.74
CA GLN A 68 22.20 40.64 1.58
C GLN A 68 21.62 40.39 0.19
N PRO A 69 21.93 39.24 -0.45
CA PRO A 69 21.34 38.90 -1.75
C PRO A 69 19.83 38.66 -1.61
N LEU A 70 19.05 39.21 -2.53
CA LEU A 70 17.62 38.96 -2.60
C LEU A 70 17.40 37.49 -2.98
N LEU A 71 16.69 36.75 -2.13
CA LEU A 71 16.35 35.36 -2.42
C LEU A 71 15.32 35.30 -3.56
N PRO A 72 15.49 34.41 -4.55
CA PRO A 72 14.50 34.25 -5.60
C PRO A 72 13.21 33.64 -5.05
N VAL A 73 12.08 33.95 -5.69
CA VAL A 73 10.84 33.20 -5.51
C VAL A 73 10.91 31.97 -6.40
N THR A 74 10.82 30.79 -5.81
CA THR A 74 10.98 29.50 -6.47
C THR A 74 9.66 28.75 -6.48
N LEU A 75 9.41 28.08 -7.60
CA LEU A 75 8.24 27.26 -7.83
C LEU A 75 8.64 25.78 -7.71
N TYR A 76 8.55 25.23 -6.50
CA TYR A 76 8.90 23.84 -6.24
C TYR A 76 7.85 22.90 -6.86
N GLU A 77 8.29 21.84 -7.54
CA GLU A 77 7.40 20.79 -8.03
C GLU A 77 7.28 19.71 -6.95
N VAL A 78 6.08 19.49 -6.44
CA VAL A 78 5.78 18.56 -5.33
C VAL A 78 5.01 17.37 -5.90
N HIS A 79 5.66 16.22 -5.98
CA HIS A 79 5.03 14.95 -6.32
C HIS A 79 4.59 14.24 -5.04
N VAL A 80 3.33 13.86 -4.95
CA VAL A 80 2.77 13.15 -3.80
C VAL A 80 2.24 11.81 -4.25
N ALA A 81 2.86 10.72 -3.78
CA ALA A 81 2.49 9.35 -4.12
C ALA A 81 1.54 8.77 -3.06
N THR A 82 0.30 8.49 -3.46
CA THR A 82 -0.67 7.76 -2.63
C THR A 82 -0.48 6.26 -2.82
N GLY A 83 -0.44 5.49 -1.73
CA GLY A 83 -0.13 4.06 -1.79
C GLY A 83 -1.20 3.21 -2.48
N MET A 84 -0.83 1.96 -2.75
CA MET A 84 -1.67 0.97 -3.46
C MET A 84 -2.61 0.17 -2.55
N LEU A 85 -2.54 0.40 -1.22
CA LEU A 85 -3.39 -0.29 -0.26
C LEU A 85 -4.87 0.00 -0.53
N TRP A 86 -5.73 -0.94 -0.18
CA TRP A 86 -7.16 -0.71 -0.27
C TRP A 86 -7.55 0.48 0.63
N ASN A 87 -8.43 1.34 0.11
CA ASN A 87 -8.79 2.64 0.69
C ASN A 87 -7.63 3.60 1.01
N ALA A 88 -6.48 3.48 0.32
CA ALA A 88 -5.34 4.37 0.54
C ALA A 88 -5.60 5.83 0.16
N GLY A 89 -6.60 6.10 -0.69
CA GLY A 89 -6.87 7.43 -1.21
C GLY A 89 -7.74 8.27 -0.28
N THR A 90 -7.73 9.59 -0.47
CA THR A 90 -8.50 10.51 0.37
C THR A 90 -9.18 11.60 -0.44
N ILE A 91 -10.28 12.11 0.10
CA ILE A 91 -10.96 13.32 -0.38
C ILE A 91 -10.77 14.50 0.59
N ALA A 92 -10.03 14.29 1.68
CA ALA A 92 -9.74 15.31 2.68
C ALA A 92 -8.82 16.40 2.13
N SER A 93 -8.85 17.59 2.75
CA SER A 93 -8.00 18.70 2.32
C SER A 93 -6.56 18.47 2.79
N VAL A 94 -5.67 18.06 1.88
CA VAL A 94 -4.26 17.82 2.17
C VAL A 94 -3.47 19.13 2.14
N TYR A 95 -2.53 19.28 3.07
CA TYR A 95 -1.61 20.40 3.15
C TYR A 95 -0.18 19.95 3.42
N ILE A 96 0.78 20.79 3.05
CA ILE A 96 2.22 20.56 3.26
C ILE A 96 2.92 21.83 3.74
N SER A 97 3.92 21.70 4.60
CA SER A 97 4.91 22.73 4.92
C SER A 97 6.29 22.18 4.64
N VAL A 98 7.10 22.93 3.89
CA VAL A 98 8.46 22.55 3.50
C VAL A 98 9.46 23.36 4.30
N TYR A 99 10.51 22.73 4.81
CA TYR A 99 11.56 23.35 5.62
C TYR A 99 12.91 23.16 4.94
N GLY A 100 13.65 24.26 4.80
CA GLY A 100 15.04 24.26 4.37
C GLY A 100 15.88 25.22 5.21
N GLU A 101 17.17 25.31 4.89
CA GLU A 101 18.15 26.14 5.61
C GLU A 101 17.73 27.62 5.74
N LYS A 102 16.95 28.12 4.78
CA LYS A 102 16.46 29.51 4.70
C LYS A 102 15.00 29.65 5.19
N GLY A 103 14.61 28.80 6.14
CA GLY A 103 13.31 28.80 6.80
C GLY A 103 12.30 27.87 6.15
N ASP A 104 11.01 28.09 6.42
CA ASP A 104 9.91 27.23 5.94
C ASP A 104 9.05 27.90 4.86
N SER A 105 8.27 27.12 4.12
CA SER A 105 7.17 27.60 3.29
C SER A 105 5.90 27.86 4.09
N GLY A 106 5.77 27.29 5.29
CA GLY A 106 4.50 27.21 6.02
C GLY A 106 3.47 26.37 5.29
N SER A 107 2.27 26.31 5.87
CA SER A 107 1.21 25.47 5.32
C SER A 107 0.76 25.96 3.94
N ARG A 108 0.76 25.05 2.97
CA ARG A 108 0.27 25.20 1.61
C ARG A 108 -0.74 24.10 1.35
N GLN A 109 -1.90 24.48 0.87
CA GLN A 109 -2.96 23.53 0.51
C GLN A 109 -2.60 22.87 -0.82
N LEU A 110 -2.79 21.56 -0.94
CA LEU A 110 -2.54 20.80 -2.16
C LEU A 110 -3.87 20.49 -2.85
N PHE A 111 -4.42 21.49 -3.54
CA PHE A 111 -5.79 21.43 -4.08
C PHE A 111 -5.87 21.42 -5.61
N ARG A 112 -4.88 21.98 -6.33
CA ARG A 112 -4.81 21.97 -7.80
C ARG A 112 -3.60 21.14 -8.26
N SER A 113 -3.84 19.89 -8.62
CA SER A 113 -2.84 19.06 -9.31
C SER A 113 -3.07 19.10 -10.83
N LYS A 114 -2.20 18.43 -11.59
CA LYS A 114 -2.40 18.16 -13.03
C LYS A 114 -3.54 17.16 -13.30
N ASN A 115 -4.03 16.44 -12.30
CA ASN A 115 -5.10 15.44 -12.41
C ASN A 115 -6.46 16.05 -12.04
N SER A 116 -7.55 15.45 -12.52
CA SER A 116 -8.92 15.91 -12.23
C SER A 116 -9.39 15.58 -10.81
N PHE A 117 -8.84 14.53 -10.20
CA PHE A 117 -9.09 14.13 -8.83
C PHE A 117 -7.74 13.85 -8.18
N ASN A 118 -7.50 14.36 -6.98
CA ASN A 118 -6.23 14.21 -6.28
C ASN A 118 -6.29 13.02 -5.31
N PHE A 119 -5.11 12.50 -4.96
CA PHE A 119 -4.88 11.53 -3.89
C PHE A 119 -5.69 10.24 -4.03
N LEU A 120 -5.93 9.79 -5.26
CA LEU A 120 -6.54 8.48 -5.48
C LEU A 120 -5.54 7.38 -5.14
N ARG A 121 -6.04 6.23 -4.69
CA ARG A 121 -5.24 5.03 -4.44
C ARG A 121 -4.31 4.74 -5.62
N GLY A 122 -3.01 4.62 -5.35
CA GLY A 122 -1.99 4.31 -6.35
C GLY A 122 -1.60 5.46 -7.28
N GLN A 123 -2.18 6.64 -7.08
CA GLN A 123 -1.93 7.80 -7.91
C GLN A 123 -0.75 8.60 -7.38
N THR A 124 0.04 9.16 -8.29
CA THR A 124 0.99 10.24 -7.98
C THR A 124 0.43 11.54 -8.52
N ASP A 125 0.29 12.52 -7.65
CA ASP A 125 -0.19 13.86 -7.97
C ASP A 125 0.95 14.86 -7.98
N THR A 126 1.01 15.69 -9.02
CA THR A 126 1.99 16.78 -9.11
C THR A 126 1.31 18.10 -8.78
N PHE A 127 1.86 18.79 -7.79
CA PHE A 127 1.49 20.13 -7.37
C PHE A 127 2.65 21.10 -7.54
N THR A 128 2.31 22.37 -7.44
CA THR A 128 3.22 23.48 -7.60
C THR A 128 3.20 24.29 -6.30
N LEU A 129 4.35 24.51 -5.68
CA LEU A 129 4.47 25.25 -4.41
C LEU A 129 5.38 26.47 -4.60
N GLU A 130 4.80 27.65 -4.52
CA GLU A 130 5.55 28.92 -4.56
C GLU A 130 6.03 29.31 -3.15
N ALA A 131 7.34 29.51 -3.01
CA ALA A 131 7.97 30.01 -1.78
C ALA A 131 9.24 30.81 -2.11
N VAL A 132 9.66 31.68 -1.18
CA VAL A 132 11.01 32.26 -1.27
C VAL A 132 12.01 31.13 -1.05
N HIS A 133 13.05 31.06 -1.90
CA HIS A 133 13.97 29.93 -1.97
C HIS A 133 14.45 29.47 -0.58
N LEU A 134 14.14 28.22 -0.25
CA LEU A 134 14.28 27.65 1.09
C LEU A 134 15.71 27.13 1.38
N GLY A 135 16.61 27.13 0.39
CA GLY A 135 17.93 26.52 0.54
C GLY A 135 17.83 25.01 0.40
N ASP A 136 18.77 24.27 1.00
CA ASP A 136 18.71 22.81 1.00
C ASP A 136 17.55 22.35 1.88
N LEU A 137 16.67 21.53 1.32
CA LEU A 137 15.46 21.05 2.00
C LEU A 137 15.82 19.87 2.89
N TYR A 138 15.39 19.91 4.15
CA TYR A 138 15.68 18.82 5.10
C TYR A 138 14.44 18.20 5.73
N LYS A 139 13.28 18.87 5.66
CA LYS A 139 12.06 18.40 6.34
C LYS A 139 10.78 18.85 5.65
N ILE A 140 9.74 18.03 5.73
CA ILE A 140 8.37 18.42 5.44
C ILE A 140 7.44 18.05 6.59
N VAL A 141 6.35 18.80 6.72
CA VAL A 141 5.18 18.45 7.53
C VAL A 141 3.99 18.34 6.60
N VAL A 142 3.42 17.15 6.44
CA VAL A 142 2.31 16.86 5.54
C VAL A 142 1.15 16.28 6.34
N GLY A 143 -0.09 16.70 6.04
CA GLY A 143 -1.27 16.25 6.77
C GLY A 143 -2.57 16.58 6.05
N HIS A 144 -3.69 16.24 6.66
CA HIS A 144 -5.03 16.59 6.17
C HIS A 144 -5.94 17.06 7.30
N ASP A 145 -7.09 17.63 6.95
CA ASP A 145 -8.05 18.22 7.90
C ASP A 145 -8.88 17.20 8.69
N GLY A 146 -8.83 15.91 8.33
CA GLY A 146 -9.58 14.84 8.98
C GLY A 146 -11.10 14.90 8.73
N ILE A 147 -11.58 15.64 7.73
CA ILE A 147 -13.02 15.86 7.48
C ILE A 147 -13.57 14.93 6.40
N GLY A 148 -14.69 14.24 6.71
CA GLY A 148 -15.39 13.29 5.83
C GLY A 148 -15.48 11.84 6.38
N PRO A 149 -16.20 10.91 5.73
CA PRO A 149 -16.15 9.49 6.09
C PRO A 149 -14.92 8.82 5.47
N GLY A 150 -14.16 8.03 6.25
CA GLY A 150 -13.05 7.22 5.73
C GLY A 150 -11.87 8.04 5.20
N ASN A 151 -11.58 9.20 5.80
CA ASN A 151 -10.55 10.15 5.33
C ASN A 151 -9.10 9.68 5.46
N GLY A 152 -8.91 8.45 5.96
CA GLY A 152 -7.61 7.83 6.02
C GLY A 152 -6.88 7.97 4.71
N TRP A 153 -5.62 8.35 4.80
CA TRP A 153 -4.79 8.51 3.63
C TRP A 153 -3.50 7.76 3.82
N PHE A 154 -3.24 6.77 2.97
CA PHE A 154 -1.94 6.11 2.98
C PHE A 154 -0.99 6.85 2.06
N LEU A 155 -0.15 7.70 2.67
CA LEU A 155 0.91 8.40 1.96
C LEU A 155 2.12 7.47 1.83
N ASP A 156 2.54 7.20 0.59
CA ASP A 156 3.72 6.38 0.30
C ASP A 156 4.99 7.26 0.42
N ASP A 157 5.11 8.29 -0.39
CA ASP A 157 6.21 9.26 -0.33
C ASP A 157 5.85 10.61 -0.96
N VAL A 158 6.69 11.60 -0.68
CA VAL A 158 6.68 12.91 -1.32
C VAL A 158 8.06 13.16 -1.93
N VAL A 159 8.07 13.60 -3.18
CA VAL A 159 9.29 14.02 -3.88
C VAL A 159 9.17 15.50 -4.23
N ILE A 160 10.12 16.32 -3.78
CA ILE A 160 10.16 17.75 -4.08
C ILE A 160 11.33 18.03 -4.99
N LYS A 161 11.06 18.63 -6.16
CA LYS A 161 12.10 19.10 -7.08
C LYS A 161 12.26 20.60 -6.97
N ASP A 162 13.51 21.00 -6.77
CA ASP A 162 13.91 22.40 -6.87
C ASP A 162 14.43 22.67 -8.29
N PRO A 163 13.68 23.40 -9.14
CA PRO A 163 14.12 23.70 -10.50
C PRO A 163 15.31 24.65 -10.55
N THR A 164 15.62 25.35 -9.46
CA THR A 164 16.74 26.31 -9.39
C THR A 164 18.08 25.58 -9.28
N THR A 165 18.11 24.53 -8.46
CA THR A 165 19.30 23.71 -8.20
C THR A 165 19.31 22.40 -8.99
N ASN A 166 18.18 22.04 -9.60
CA ASN A 166 17.92 20.74 -10.22
C ASN A 166 18.12 19.56 -9.24
N HIS A 167 17.95 19.80 -7.94
CA HIS A 167 17.97 18.79 -6.90
C HIS A 167 16.58 18.21 -6.63
N GLU A 168 16.58 16.93 -6.27
CA GLU A 168 15.38 16.18 -5.92
C GLU A 168 15.48 15.67 -4.48
N TYR A 169 14.51 16.05 -3.66
CA TYR A 169 14.44 15.70 -2.24
C TYR A 169 13.36 14.66 -2.03
N ASN A 170 13.74 13.53 -1.46
CA ASN A 170 12.87 12.37 -1.27
C ASN A 170 12.46 12.25 0.21
N PHE A 171 11.15 12.27 0.48
CA PHE A 171 10.57 12.18 1.83
C PHE A 171 9.71 10.91 1.95
N PHE A 172 10.26 9.90 2.61
CA PHE A 172 9.58 8.61 2.78
C PHE A 172 8.54 8.68 3.90
N CYS A 173 7.31 8.25 3.64
CA CYS A 173 6.26 8.14 4.65
C CYS A 173 5.89 6.67 4.91
N HIS A 174 5.27 6.02 3.92
CA HIS A 174 4.72 4.65 3.96
C HIS A 174 3.89 4.34 5.19
N ARG A 175 2.97 5.26 5.52
CA ARG A 175 2.15 5.17 6.73
C ARG A 175 0.77 5.73 6.47
N TRP A 176 -0.19 5.24 7.25
CA TRP A 176 -1.52 5.83 7.29
C TRP A 176 -1.48 7.19 7.98
N LEU A 177 -2.16 8.17 7.40
CA LEU A 177 -2.58 9.39 8.04
C LEU A 177 -4.07 9.23 8.30
N ASP A 178 -4.41 8.65 9.46
CA ASP A 178 -5.77 8.28 9.84
C ASP A 178 -5.84 8.22 11.38
N GLN A 179 -6.99 8.58 11.95
CA GLN A 179 -7.25 8.43 13.38
C GLN A 179 -7.56 6.97 13.79
N GLY A 180 -8.04 6.15 12.85
CA GLY A 180 -8.39 4.74 13.06
C GLY A 180 -7.31 3.74 12.66
N GLU A 181 -6.27 4.16 11.92
CA GLU A 181 -5.19 3.29 11.46
C GLU A 181 -3.82 3.69 12.04
N ASP A 182 -2.89 2.74 12.00
CA ASP A 182 -1.49 2.92 12.38
C ASP A 182 -1.31 3.53 13.78
N ASP A 183 -0.83 4.78 13.91
CA ASP A 183 -0.62 5.46 15.19
C ASP A 183 -1.67 6.55 15.50
N GLY A 184 -2.78 6.57 14.75
CA GLY A 184 -3.89 7.50 14.96
C GLY A 184 -3.60 8.95 14.55
N LYS A 185 -2.46 9.23 13.91
CA LYS A 185 -2.07 10.58 13.51
C LYS A 185 -2.47 10.87 12.07
N ILE A 186 -2.97 12.09 11.83
CA ILE A 186 -3.32 12.62 10.49
C ILE A 186 -2.26 13.59 9.93
N VAL A 187 -1.10 13.68 10.60
CA VAL A 187 0.02 14.55 10.23
C VAL A 187 1.34 13.80 10.39
N ARG A 188 2.26 13.97 9.44
CA ARG A 188 3.59 13.39 9.43
C ARG A 188 4.67 14.45 9.29
N GLU A 189 5.68 14.34 10.14
CA GLU A 189 6.95 15.04 9.97
C GLU A 189 7.95 14.08 9.33
N LEU A 190 8.45 14.43 8.15
CA LEU A 190 9.31 13.58 7.33
C LEU A 190 10.60 14.32 6.99
N TYR A 191 11.71 13.61 6.93
CA TYR A 191 13.04 14.17 6.69
C TYR A 191 13.59 13.74 5.34
N ALA A 192 14.34 14.64 4.69
CA ALA A 192 14.91 14.40 3.38
C ALA A 192 15.93 13.26 3.44
N ARG A 193 16.06 12.49 2.34
CA ARG A 193 17.08 11.47 2.16
C ARG A 193 17.87 11.73 0.88
N ASP A 194 19.19 11.77 1.01
CA ASP A 194 20.10 12.32 -0.03
C ASP A 194 20.54 11.33 -1.12
N ASN A 195 19.87 10.19 -1.32
CA ASN A 195 20.27 9.25 -2.36
C ASN A 195 19.12 8.38 -2.87
N SER A 196 18.65 8.65 -4.09
CA SER A 196 17.48 8.00 -4.71
C SER A 196 17.62 6.48 -4.79
N ILE A 197 18.84 5.95 -5.01
CA ILE A 197 19.09 4.51 -5.07
C ILE A 197 18.99 3.87 -3.69
N VAL A 198 19.56 4.51 -2.67
CA VAL A 198 19.50 4.02 -1.28
C VAL A 198 18.07 4.11 -0.77
N PHE A 199 17.37 5.20 -1.10
CA PHE A 199 15.95 5.40 -0.81
C PHE A 199 15.10 4.28 -1.41
N ALA A 200 15.23 4.02 -2.71
CA ALA A 200 14.46 2.98 -3.39
C ALA A 200 14.71 1.58 -2.80
N LYS A 201 15.97 1.26 -2.48
CA LYS A 201 16.34 0.00 -1.81
C LYS A 201 15.74 -0.10 -0.41
N GLN A 202 15.86 0.95 0.40
CA GLN A 202 15.29 0.98 1.77
C GLN A 202 13.77 0.86 1.75
N LYS A 203 13.10 1.57 0.83
CA LYS A 203 11.65 1.48 0.62
C LYS A 203 11.23 0.05 0.26
N LEU A 204 11.91 -0.56 -0.70
CA LEU A 204 11.65 -1.94 -1.10
C LEU A 204 11.84 -2.91 0.08
N GLU A 205 12.92 -2.79 0.83
CA GLU A 205 13.21 -3.65 1.97
C GLU A 205 12.22 -3.49 3.12
N LEU A 206 11.72 -2.26 3.39
CA LEU A 206 10.66 -2.06 4.38
C LEU A 206 9.36 -2.73 3.94
N ASN A 207 8.94 -2.48 2.70
CA ASN A 207 7.70 -3.05 2.16
C ASN A 207 7.76 -4.59 2.13
N ARG A 208 8.94 -5.17 1.83
CA ARG A 208 9.19 -6.61 1.92
C ARG A 208 9.03 -7.14 3.35
N LYS A 209 9.57 -6.43 4.35
CA LYS A 209 9.43 -6.82 5.77
C LYS A 209 7.98 -6.82 6.22
N GLU A 210 7.22 -5.79 5.89
CA GLU A 210 5.80 -5.68 6.25
C GLU A 210 4.96 -6.75 5.54
N THR A 211 5.17 -6.93 4.23
CA THR A 211 4.45 -7.95 3.47
C THR A 211 4.81 -9.36 3.99
N TRP A 212 6.09 -9.60 4.31
CA TRP A 212 6.51 -10.84 4.95
C TRP A 212 5.86 -11.05 6.31
N ALA A 213 5.76 -10.01 7.16
CA ALA A 213 5.08 -10.12 8.45
C ALA A 213 3.62 -10.57 8.31
N ALA A 214 2.92 -10.06 7.29
CA ALA A 214 1.54 -10.42 6.98
C ALA A 214 1.39 -11.81 6.32
N GLU A 215 2.39 -12.28 5.56
CA GLU A 215 2.25 -13.44 4.67
C GLU A 215 3.09 -14.65 5.08
N ARG A 216 4.00 -14.50 6.05
CA ARG A 216 4.87 -15.58 6.54
C ARG A 216 4.12 -16.80 7.03
N TRP A 217 2.86 -16.65 7.46
CA TRP A 217 2.02 -17.76 7.92
C TRP A 217 1.87 -18.84 6.84
N LYS A 218 1.94 -18.49 5.54
CA LYS A 218 1.89 -19.43 4.42
C LYS A 218 3.07 -20.40 4.46
N PHE A 219 4.24 -19.94 4.86
CA PHE A 219 5.50 -20.68 4.82
C PHE A 219 5.84 -21.35 6.15
N MET A 220 4.83 -21.60 6.99
CA MET A 220 5.02 -22.34 8.24
C MET A 220 5.13 -23.84 7.96
N LYS A 221 6.03 -24.51 8.68
CA LYS A 221 6.16 -25.97 8.64
C LYS A 221 4.80 -26.66 8.83
N GLY A 222 4.50 -27.62 7.95
CA GLY A 222 3.24 -28.37 7.93
C GLY A 222 2.23 -27.87 6.89
N ASN A 223 2.39 -26.65 6.36
CA ASN A 223 1.54 -26.18 5.28
C ASN A 223 1.88 -26.86 3.94
N THR A 224 0.86 -27.08 3.13
CA THR A 224 1.01 -27.49 1.72
C THR A 224 0.74 -26.30 0.81
N LEU A 225 1.68 -26.05 -0.09
CA LEU A 225 1.71 -24.92 -1.01
C LEU A 225 1.61 -25.35 -2.48
N GLN A 226 1.15 -24.42 -3.30
CA GLN A 226 1.34 -24.42 -4.75
C GLN A 226 1.90 -23.07 -5.17
N PHE A 227 2.83 -23.08 -6.12
CA PHE A 227 3.46 -21.88 -6.67
C PHE A 227 2.94 -21.63 -8.08
N TYR A 228 2.14 -20.58 -8.26
CA TYR A 228 1.62 -20.17 -9.56
C TYR A 228 2.59 -19.15 -10.17
N ASN A 229 3.13 -19.44 -11.33
CA ASN A 229 4.07 -18.55 -12.01
C ASN A 229 3.30 -17.55 -12.90
N ARG A 230 3.63 -16.25 -12.77
CA ARG A 230 2.90 -15.19 -13.47
C ARG A 230 3.20 -15.11 -14.97
N VAL A 231 4.37 -15.58 -15.44
CA VAL A 231 4.69 -15.54 -16.87
C VAL A 231 4.02 -16.68 -17.64
N THR A 232 3.94 -17.87 -17.05
CA THR A 232 3.34 -19.05 -17.72
C THR A 232 1.84 -19.18 -17.51
N GLY A 233 1.32 -18.63 -16.41
CA GLY A 233 -0.05 -18.88 -15.96
C GLY A 233 -0.28 -20.32 -15.46
N GLY A 234 0.79 -21.05 -15.16
CA GLY A 234 0.77 -22.43 -14.66
C GLY A 234 1.36 -22.56 -13.26
N PHE A 235 1.15 -23.73 -12.66
CA PHE A 235 1.73 -24.09 -11.37
C PHE A 235 3.08 -24.80 -11.57
N VAL A 236 4.03 -24.51 -10.69
CA VAL A 236 5.30 -25.24 -10.61
C VAL A 236 5.02 -26.70 -10.31
N ARG A 237 5.67 -27.60 -11.05
CA ARG A 237 5.63 -29.05 -10.86
C ARG A 237 7.03 -29.59 -10.69
N LEU A 238 7.18 -30.54 -9.78
CA LEU A 238 8.38 -31.34 -9.65
C LEU A 238 8.04 -32.78 -10.04
N HIS A 239 8.71 -33.33 -11.04
CA HIS A 239 8.45 -34.66 -11.59
C HIS A 239 9.32 -35.75 -10.94
N PRO A 240 8.94 -37.05 -11.06
CA PRO A 240 9.70 -38.17 -10.50
C PRO A 240 11.14 -38.32 -11.00
N ASP A 241 11.45 -37.81 -12.17
CA ASP A 241 12.80 -37.79 -12.74
C ASP A 241 13.66 -36.62 -12.24
N GLY A 242 13.11 -35.78 -11.34
CA GLY A 242 13.78 -34.59 -10.80
C GLY A 242 13.65 -33.35 -11.68
N THR A 243 12.96 -33.42 -12.83
CA THR A 243 12.73 -32.24 -13.67
C THR A 243 11.65 -31.34 -13.08
N VAL A 244 11.76 -30.04 -13.39
CA VAL A 244 10.83 -29.00 -12.90
C VAL A 244 10.32 -28.19 -14.08
N ASP A 245 9.03 -27.90 -14.07
CA ASP A 245 8.40 -26.97 -15.01
C ASP A 245 7.36 -26.09 -14.30
N ALA A 246 6.80 -25.10 -15.00
CA ALA A 246 5.74 -24.24 -14.50
C ALA A 246 4.50 -24.23 -15.39
N VAL A 247 4.09 -25.38 -15.92
CA VAL A 247 2.90 -25.50 -16.80
C VAL A 247 1.76 -26.32 -16.18
N GLY A 248 1.85 -26.62 -14.88
CA GLY A 248 0.85 -27.42 -14.18
C GLY A 248 -0.50 -26.73 -14.02
N ASP A 249 -1.57 -27.52 -13.92
CA ASP A 249 -2.89 -27.02 -13.54
C ASP A 249 -3.08 -27.06 -12.00
N LYS A 250 -4.18 -26.47 -11.52
CA LYS A 250 -4.49 -26.36 -10.07
C LYS A 250 -4.71 -27.70 -9.35
N THR A 251 -5.00 -28.75 -10.11
CA THR A 251 -5.30 -30.11 -9.63
C THR A 251 -4.12 -31.07 -9.76
N ASP A 252 -3.05 -30.66 -10.44
CA ASP A 252 -1.85 -31.47 -10.61
C ASP A 252 -1.23 -31.81 -9.25
N LYS A 253 -1.09 -33.12 -9.00
CA LYS A 253 -0.52 -33.66 -7.76
C LYS A 253 0.98 -33.35 -7.62
N TYR A 254 1.69 -33.22 -8.73
CA TYR A 254 3.12 -32.90 -8.75
C TYR A 254 3.42 -31.44 -8.46
N GLY A 255 2.39 -30.58 -8.43
CA GLY A 255 2.51 -29.17 -8.06
C GLY A 255 2.23 -28.87 -6.58
N LEU A 256 2.25 -29.90 -5.72
CA LEU A 256 2.01 -29.77 -4.28
C LEU A 256 3.32 -29.89 -3.51
N PHE A 257 3.64 -28.88 -2.71
CA PHE A 257 4.86 -28.82 -1.91
C PHE A 257 4.55 -28.63 -0.43
N ASP A 258 5.04 -29.53 0.41
CA ASP A 258 4.94 -29.38 1.86
C ASP A 258 6.14 -28.59 2.38
N VAL A 259 5.87 -27.63 3.26
CA VAL A 259 6.93 -26.92 3.99
C VAL A 259 7.39 -27.83 5.12
N ILE A 260 8.60 -28.38 5.01
CA ILE A 260 9.15 -29.32 6.00
C ILE A 260 10.11 -28.66 6.99
N PHE A 261 10.63 -27.50 6.62
CA PHE A 261 11.55 -26.68 7.40
C PHE A 261 11.25 -25.20 7.14
N ASN A 262 11.31 -24.38 8.19
CA ASN A 262 11.35 -22.94 8.06
C ASN A 262 12.16 -22.30 9.20
N LYS A 263 13.13 -21.44 8.89
CA LYS A 263 13.87 -20.60 9.84
C LYS A 263 13.96 -19.17 9.29
N GLY A 264 13.23 -18.25 9.90
CA GLY A 264 13.04 -16.93 9.31
C GLY A 264 12.30 -17.07 7.98
N ASN A 265 12.89 -16.57 6.89
CA ASN A 265 12.38 -16.71 5.53
C ASN A 265 13.03 -17.83 4.71
N ILE A 266 13.92 -18.63 5.31
CA ILE A 266 14.52 -19.80 4.65
C ILE A 266 13.60 -20.99 4.85
N CYS A 267 13.22 -21.67 3.78
CA CYS A 267 12.29 -22.79 3.77
C CYS A 267 12.81 -23.95 2.91
N ILE A 268 12.32 -25.16 3.19
CA ILE A 268 12.48 -26.31 2.29
C ILE A 268 11.09 -26.75 1.82
N PHE A 269 10.93 -26.82 0.49
CA PHE A 269 9.67 -27.17 -0.18
C PHE A 269 9.77 -28.60 -0.73
N GLN A 270 9.33 -29.57 0.06
CA GLN A 270 9.34 -30.99 -0.30
C GLN A 270 8.15 -31.34 -1.18
N SER A 271 8.35 -32.14 -2.22
CA SER A 271 7.22 -32.67 -2.99
C SER A 271 6.31 -33.53 -2.10
N ARG A 272 5.01 -33.26 -2.14
CA ARG A 272 4.01 -34.04 -1.41
C ARG A 272 3.90 -35.47 -1.94
N GLU A 273 4.08 -35.65 -3.24
CA GLU A 273 4.04 -36.94 -3.92
C GLU A 273 5.39 -37.67 -3.82
N MET A 274 6.51 -36.97 -3.99
CA MET A 274 7.86 -37.53 -3.93
C MET A 274 8.58 -37.07 -2.67
N ARG A 275 8.31 -37.72 -1.54
CA ARG A 275 8.82 -37.35 -0.21
C ARG A 275 10.35 -37.34 -0.07
N HIS A 276 11.08 -37.92 -1.01
CA HIS A 276 12.53 -37.87 -1.02
C HIS A 276 13.07 -36.65 -1.78
N LEU A 277 12.25 -35.96 -2.58
CA LEU A 277 12.64 -34.81 -3.41
C LEU A 277 12.08 -33.48 -2.87
N SER A 278 12.92 -32.46 -2.88
CA SER A 278 12.56 -31.06 -2.63
C SER A 278 12.97 -30.19 -3.81
N LEU A 279 12.26 -29.07 -3.98
CA LEU A 279 12.66 -28.05 -4.94
C LEU A 279 14.01 -27.46 -4.52
N ALA A 280 14.96 -27.42 -5.45
CA ALA A 280 16.34 -27.03 -5.20
C ALA A 280 16.86 -26.09 -6.30
N VAL A 281 17.85 -25.29 -5.93
CA VAL A 281 18.63 -24.48 -6.85
C VAL A 281 20.10 -24.80 -6.64
N ASP A 282 20.73 -25.41 -7.65
CA ASP A 282 22.15 -25.78 -7.65
C ASP A 282 22.79 -25.27 -8.94
N ASN A 283 23.87 -24.49 -8.82
CA ASN A 283 24.60 -23.90 -9.95
C ASN A 283 23.67 -23.29 -11.02
N SER A 284 22.76 -22.41 -10.60
CA SER A 284 21.72 -21.78 -11.45
C SER A 284 20.62 -22.69 -12.01
N THR A 285 20.70 -24.00 -11.79
CA THR A 285 19.71 -24.95 -12.29
C THR A 285 18.66 -25.26 -11.23
N VAL A 286 17.39 -25.08 -11.58
CA VAL A 286 16.25 -25.50 -10.76
C VAL A 286 15.94 -26.97 -11.03
N SER A 287 15.93 -27.80 -10.00
CA SER A 287 15.61 -29.23 -10.11
C SER A 287 15.07 -29.80 -8.79
N GLY A 288 14.66 -31.08 -8.82
CA GLY A 288 14.36 -31.85 -7.63
C GLY A 288 15.61 -32.54 -7.09
N MET A 289 15.94 -32.27 -5.83
CA MET A 289 17.09 -32.90 -5.16
C MET A 289 16.69 -33.57 -3.84
N ALA A 290 17.58 -34.42 -3.32
CA ALA A 290 17.41 -35.08 -2.03
C ALA A 290 17.07 -34.06 -0.94
N SER A 291 15.93 -34.27 -0.28
CA SER A 291 15.38 -33.32 0.70
C SER A 291 16.31 -33.15 1.91
N GLY A 292 16.58 -31.90 2.29
CA GLY A 292 17.40 -31.59 3.48
C GLY A 292 18.87 -31.31 3.19
N GLY A 293 19.29 -31.29 1.92
CA GLY A 293 20.62 -30.78 1.53
C GLY A 293 20.62 -29.25 1.38
N ASP A 294 21.81 -28.63 1.43
CA ASP A 294 21.98 -27.17 1.40
C ASP A 294 21.35 -26.49 0.17
N CYS A 295 21.38 -27.15 -1.00
CA CYS A 295 20.77 -26.64 -2.24
C CYS A 295 19.23 -26.62 -2.22
N THR A 296 18.60 -27.30 -1.24
CA THR A 296 17.13 -27.32 -1.05
C THR A 296 16.63 -26.22 -0.13
N GLU A 297 17.54 -25.50 0.54
CA GLU A 297 17.18 -24.33 1.34
C GLU A 297 16.95 -23.12 0.45
N LEU A 298 15.70 -22.65 0.41
CA LEU A 298 15.29 -21.52 -0.40
C LEU A 298 14.86 -20.35 0.49
N ARG A 299 15.52 -19.21 0.31
CA ARG A 299 15.16 -17.93 0.90
C ARG A 299 13.96 -17.35 0.14
N VAL A 300 12.85 -17.18 0.84
CA VAL A 300 11.65 -16.55 0.31
C VAL A 300 11.80 -15.03 0.42
N LEU A 301 11.88 -14.37 -0.74
CA LEU A 301 11.85 -12.91 -0.84
C LEU A 301 10.44 -12.49 -1.27
N TYR A 302 9.59 -12.21 -0.29
CA TYR A 302 8.19 -11.86 -0.55
C TYR A 302 8.05 -10.38 -0.92
N GLN A 303 7.47 -10.12 -2.09
CA GLN A 303 7.42 -8.81 -2.73
C GLN A 303 6.14 -8.03 -2.35
N PRO A 304 6.16 -6.68 -2.43
CA PRO A 304 5.00 -5.84 -2.10
C PRO A 304 3.75 -6.12 -2.95
N ASN A 305 3.91 -6.67 -4.15
CA ASN A 305 2.83 -7.11 -5.03
C ASN A 305 2.23 -8.48 -4.63
N ARG A 306 2.59 -9.01 -3.44
CA ARG A 306 2.19 -10.31 -2.89
C ARG A 306 2.67 -11.54 -3.69
N CYS A 307 3.74 -11.40 -4.47
CA CYS A 307 4.45 -12.53 -5.07
C CYS A 307 5.65 -12.95 -4.20
N ALA A 308 6.05 -14.21 -4.28
CA ALA A 308 7.29 -14.71 -3.72
C ALA A 308 8.34 -14.85 -4.82
N LEU A 309 9.59 -14.49 -4.52
CA LEU A 309 10.76 -14.99 -5.23
C LEU A 309 11.40 -16.08 -4.37
N LEU A 310 11.87 -17.15 -5.00
CA LEU A 310 12.54 -18.25 -4.33
C LEU A 310 14.03 -18.22 -4.69
N GLU A 311 14.84 -17.71 -3.77
CA GLU A 311 16.29 -17.54 -3.95
C GLU A 311 17.04 -18.68 -3.25
N SER A 312 18.14 -19.16 -3.82
CA SER A 312 19.04 -20.09 -3.14
C SER A 312 19.59 -19.48 -1.84
N ALA A 313 19.44 -20.18 -0.72
CA ALA A 313 20.07 -19.77 0.54
C ALA A 313 21.60 -19.92 0.48
N LEU A 314 22.08 -20.93 -0.25
CA LEU A 314 23.49 -21.25 -0.45
C LEU A 314 24.19 -20.23 -1.35
N VAL A 315 23.55 -19.81 -2.45
CA VAL A 315 24.12 -18.87 -3.42
C VAL A 315 23.14 -17.71 -3.70
N PRO A 316 23.20 -16.61 -2.92
CA PRO A 316 22.35 -15.44 -3.12
C PRO A 316 22.40 -14.92 -4.57
N GLY A 317 21.29 -14.37 -5.06
CA GLY A 317 21.10 -13.97 -6.45
C GLY A 317 20.56 -15.06 -7.37
N HIS A 318 20.70 -16.34 -7.02
CA HIS A 318 20.19 -17.43 -7.87
C HIS A 318 18.73 -17.71 -7.54
N ILE A 319 17.83 -17.29 -8.44
CA ILE A 319 16.39 -17.31 -8.22
C ILE A 319 15.73 -18.34 -9.15
N VAL A 320 14.76 -19.09 -8.61
CA VAL A 320 13.91 -20.00 -9.40
C VAL A 320 13.20 -19.20 -10.50
N THR A 321 13.52 -19.51 -11.75
CA THR A 321 13.07 -18.73 -12.91
C THR A 321 12.57 -19.66 -14.01
N PHE A 322 11.45 -19.28 -14.64
CA PHE A 322 10.87 -20.00 -15.78
C PHE A 322 10.74 -19.09 -17.00
N ASP A 323 10.96 -19.65 -18.19
CA ASP A 323 10.63 -18.99 -19.44
C ASP A 323 9.11 -18.98 -19.69
N ARG A 324 8.67 -18.30 -20.75
CA ARG A 324 7.24 -18.25 -21.16
C ARG A 324 6.63 -19.60 -21.52
N HIS A 325 7.46 -20.62 -21.78
CA HIS A 325 7.04 -21.98 -22.07
C HIS A 325 7.04 -22.87 -20.82
N GLY A 326 7.39 -22.30 -19.66
CA GLY A 326 7.45 -22.94 -18.36
C GLY A 326 8.65 -23.86 -18.16
N LYS A 327 9.71 -23.71 -18.96
CA LYS A 327 10.97 -24.40 -18.73
C LYS A 327 11.86 -23.58 -17.81
N VAL A 328 12.71 -24.27 -17.04
CA VAL A 328 13.74 -23.63 -16.21
C VAL A 328 14.65 -22.78 -17.11
N ALA A 329 14.92 -21.55 -16.67
CA ALA A 329 15.67 -20.57 -17.45
C ALA A 329 16.71 -19.85 -16.59
N ASP A 330 17.81 -19.45 -17.23
CA ASP A 330 18.84 -18.60 -16.63
C ASP A 330 18.44 -17.11 -16.71
N GLU A 331 18.89 -16.30 -15.76
CA GLU A 331 18.56 -14.86 -15.65
C GLU A 331 18.85 -14.07 -16.95
N SER A 332 19.84 -14.47 -17.75
CA SER A 332 20.25 -13.79 -18.98
C SER A 332 19.33 -14.03 -20.18
N SER A 333 18.42 -15.00 -20.12
CA SER A 333 17.57 -15.44 -21.24
C SER A 333 16.13 -14.89 -21.19
N ALA A 334 15.77 -14.17 -20.11
CA ALA A 334 14.40 -13.71 -19.88
C ALA A 334 14.17 -12.27 -20.39
N GLY A 335 13.66 -12.12 -21.61
CA GLY A 335 13.15 -10.83 -22.13
C GLY A 335 11.96 -10.23 -21.36
N TYR A 336 11.43 -10.95 -20.37
CA TYR A 336 10.35 -10.57 -19.44
C TYR A 336 10.79 -10.75 -17.97
N ALA A 337 12.03 -10.32 -17.67
CA ALA A 337 12.84 -10.68 -16.49
C ALA A 337 12.19 -10.56 -15.10
N ASP A 338 11.10 -9.80 -14.95
CA ASP A 338 10.45 -9.64 -13.65
C ASP A 338 9.33 -10.65 -13.39
N LEU A 339 8.51 -10.99 -14.40
CA LEU A 339 7.39 -11.93 -14.22
C LEU A 339 7.83 -13.40 -14.19
N SER A 340 8.97 -13.72 -14.83
CA SER A 340 9.52 -15.08 -14.92
C SER A 340 9.89 -15.69 -13.57
N LYS A 341 10.21 -14.83 -12.60
CA LYS A 341 10.63 -15.20 -11.23
C LYS A 341 9.54 -14.99 -10.18
N GLU A 342 8.37 -14.46 -10.55
CA GLU A 342 7.29 -14.13 -9.62
C GLU A 342 6.31 -15.29 -9.43
N PHE A 343 6.18 -15.75 -8.18
CA PHE A 343 5.25 -16.80 -7.80
C PHE A 343 4.14 -16.27 -6.90
N VAL A 344 2.89 -16.43 -7.34
CA VAL A 344 1.73 -16.28 -6.46
C VAL A 344 1.57 -17.58 -5.66
N VAL A 345 1.60 -17.48 -4.33
CA VAL A 345 1.63 -18.64 -3.43
C VAL A 345 0.24 -18.96 -2.90
N PHE A 346 -0.22 -20.19 -3.15
CA PHE A 346 -1.50 -20.71 -2.68
C PHE A 346 -1.31 -21.74 -1.58
N VAL A 347 -1.97 -21.56 -0.44
CA VAL A 347 -2.03 -22.55 0.64
C VAL A 347 -3.23 -23.48 0.40
N LYS A 348 -3.01 -24.80 0.45
CA LYS A 348 -4.11 -25.77 0.45
C LYS A 348 -4.78 -25.81 1.82
N GLY A 349 -6.09 -26.02 1.84
CA GLY A 349 -6.84 -26.21 3.08
C GLY A 349 -7.26 -24.92 3.81
N VAL A 350 -7.14 -23.75 3.20
CA VAL A 350 -7.57 -22.47 3.81
C VAL A 350 -9.06 -22.46 4.20
N PHE A 351 -9.91 -23.07 3.38
CA PHE A 351 -11.37 -23.14 3.60
C PHE A 351 -11.81 -24.55 4.00
N LEU A 352 -11.06 -25.21 4.89
CA LEU A 352 -11.51 -26.44 5.53
C LEU A 352 -12.67 -26.14 6.48
N ASN A 353 -13.53 -27.14 6.68
CA ASN A 353 -14.63 -27.00 7.62
C ASN A 353 -14.08 -26.75 9.03
N SER A 354 -14.69 -25.81 9.76
CA SER A 354 -14.28 -25.36 11.10
C SER A 354 -12.93 -24.64 11.18
N ALA A 355 -12.26 -24.35 10.06
CA ALA A 355 -11.09 -23.48 10.07
C ALA A 355 -11.48 -22.05 10.49
N GLU A 356 -10.68 -21.43 11.35
CA GLU A 356 -10.82 -20.02 11.70
C GLU A 356 -9.88 -19.20 10.83
N ILE A 357 -10.46 -18.27 10.07
CA ILE A 357 -9.73 -17.45 9.12
C ILE A 357 -9.97 -15.97 9.34
N LEU A 358 -9.06 -15.19 8.79
CA LEU A 358 -9.20 -13.77 8.54
C LEU A 358 -9.44 -13.57 7.03
N LEU A 359 -10.32 -12.63 6.67
CA LEU A 359 -10.46 -12.14 5.30
C LEU A 359 -9.80 -10.76 5.21
N ALA A 360 -8.50 -10.72 4.97
CA ALA A 360 -7.75 -9.47 4.94
C ALA A 360 -8.13 -8.63 3.71
N THR A 361 -8.23 -7.32 3.92
CA THR A 361 -8.52 -6.31 2.89
C THR A 361 -7.27 -5.50 2.53
N SER A 362 -6.32 -5.42 3.47
CA SER A 362 -4.98 -4.85 3.29
C SER A 362 -3.92 -5.70 4.01
N LEU A 363 -2.77 -5.13 4.39
CA LEU A 363 -1.78 -5.84 5.22
C LEU A 363 -2.14 -5.79 6.72
N CYS A 364 -2.89 -4.78 7.15
CA CYS A 364 -3.27 -4.54 8.56
C CYS A 364 -4.77 -4.60 8.83
N GLN A 365 -5.60 -4.55 7.77
CA GLN A 365 -7.05 -4.53 7.87
C GLN A 365 -7.68 -5.85 7.42
N ALA A 366 -8.90 -6.08 7.90
CA ALA A 366 -9.71 -7.23 7.54
C ALA A 366 -11.20 -6.92 7.61
N LEU A 367 -11.98 -7.82 7.01
CA LEU A 367 -13.42 -7.83 7.14
C LEU A 367 -13.81 -8.12 8.60
N CYS A 368 -14.45 -7.15 9.25
CA CYS A 368 -14.91 -7.21 10.63
C CYS A 368 -16.43 -7.12 10.73
N LEU A 369 -17.01 -7.88 11.67
CA LEU A 369 -18.38 -7.69 12.14
C LEU A 369 -18.41 -6.64 13.26
N GLN A 370 -19.25 -5.62 13.10
CA GLN A 370 -19.49 -4.59 14.09
C GLN A 370 -20.62 -4.97 15.06
N PRO A 371 -20.69 -4.35 16.26
CA PRO A 371 -21.72 -4.66 17.26
C PRO A 371 -23.16 -4.43 16.79
N ASP A 372 -23.36 -3.53 15.83
CA ASP A 372 -24.66 -3.24 15.22
C ASP A 372 -25.07 -4.24 14.13
N GLY A 373 -24.23 -5.25 13.86
CA GLY A 373 -24.45 -6.26 12.83
C GLY A 373 -23.93 -5.88 11.44
N SER A 374 -23.48 -4.65 11.23
CA SER A 374 -22.84 -4.23 9.98
C SER A 374 -21.46 -4.86 9.81
N CYS A 375 -20.99 -4.96 8.57
CA CYS A 375 -19.64 -5.40 8.27
C CYS A 375 -18.82 -4.26 7.66
N THR A 376 -17.52 -4.25 7.95
CA THR A 376 -16.58 -3.25 7.42
C THR A 376 -15.27 -3.88 7.01
N GLY A 377 -14.67 -3.39 5.94
CA GLY A 377 -13.36 -3.79 5.46
C GLY A 377 -12.19 -3.00 6.05
N VAL A 378 -12.43 -1.92 6.81
CA VAL A 378 -11.38 -1.14 7.51
C VAL A 378 -11.17 -1.62 8.96
N GLY A 379 -11.59 -2.83 9.29
CA GLY A 379 -11.47 -3.34 10.65
C GLY A 379 -10.05 -3.80 10.97
N SER A 380 -9.58 -3.56 12.20
CA SER A 380 -8.30 -4.08 12.67
C SER A 380 -8.33 -5.61 12.82
N GLN A 381 -7.20 -6.25 12.51
CA GLN A 381 -7.02 -7.70 12.68
C GLN A 381 -7.10 -8.07 14.17
N SER A 382 -8.25 -8.60 14.57
CA SER A 382 -8.63 -8.91 15.95
C SER A 382 -9.68 -10.03 15.97
N GLU A 383 -10.12 -10.49 17.14
CA GLU A 383 -11.20 -11.49 17.25
C GLU A 383 -12.51 -11.09 16.53
N LYS A 384 -12.77 -9.79 16.33
CA LYS A 384 -13.92 -9.29 15.56
C LYS A 384 -13.82 -9.57 14.05
N SER A 385 -12.61 -9.83 13.55
CA SER A 385 -12.29 -10.13 12.16
C SER A 385 -12.18 -11.64 11.86
N TYR A 386 -12.35 -12.48 12.88
CA TYR A 386 -12.20 -13.92 12.72
C TYR A 386 -13.52 -14.56 12.30
N TRP A 387 -13.44 -15.36 11.25
CA TRP A 387 -14.56 -16.05 10.64
C TRP A 387 -14.31 -17.55 10.68
N LYS A 388 -15.24 -18.30 11.29
CA LYS A 388 -15.25 -19.76 11.22
C LYS A 388 -15.88 -20.19 9.91
N VAL A 389 -15.15 -21.01 9.16
CA VAL A 389 -15.58 -21.52 7.86
C VAL A 389 -16.50 -22.72 8.07
N HIS A 390 -17.70 -22.66 7.50
CA HIS A 390 -18.61 -23.81 7.40
C HIS A 390 -18.67 -24.26 5.95
N LYS A 391 -18.08 -25.41 5.64
CA LYS A 391 -18.01 -25.91 4.27
C LYS A 391 -19.31 -26.64 3.92
N ILE A 392 -20.04 -26.11 2.94
CA ILE A 392 -21.30 -26.70 2.47
C ILE A 392 -21.02 -27.78 1.42
N SER A 393 -20.22 -27.43 0.42
CA SER A 393 -19.84 -28.35 -0.67
C SER A 393 -18.53 -27.87 -1.32
N SER A 394 -18.16 -28.44 -2.46
CA SER A 394 -16.93 -28.06 -3.16
C SER A 394 -16.98 -26.59 -3.60
N GLY A 395 -16.16 -25.75 -2.97
CA GLY A 395 -16.04 -24.32 -3.30
C GLY A 395 -17.16 -23.43 -2.78
N ILE A 396 -18.07 -23.96 -1.93
CA ILE A 396 -19.16 -23.19 -1.30
C ILE A 396 -19.01 -23.24 0.22
N CYS A 397 -18.97 -22.07 0.84
CA CYS A 397 -18.79 -21.91 2.29
C CYS A 397 -19.74 -20.86 2.87
N MET A 398 -19.98 -20.95 4.18
CA MET A 398 -20.48 -19.85 5.01
C MET A 398 -19.39 -19.38 5.96
N PHE A 399 -19.51 -18.15 6.43
CA PHE A 399 -18.55 -17.51 7.32
C PHE A 399 -19.30 -17.04 8.57
N GLU A 400 -19.11 -17.75 9.68
CA GLU A 400 -19.67 -17.41 10.99
C GLU A 400 -18.69 -16.52 11.76
N SER A 401 -19.15 -15.47 12.42
CA SER A 401 -18.31 -14.69 13.32
C SER A 401 -17.85 -15.55 14.49
N VAL A 402 -16.53 -15.64 14.72
CA VAL A 402 -15.98 -16.34 15.88
C VAL A 402 -16.40 -15.65 17.17
N LYS A 403 -16.41 -14.31 17.17
CA LYS A 403 -16.77 -13.51 18.35
C LYS A 403 -18.28 -13.55 18.66
N ASN A 404 -19.11 -13.51 17.63
CA ASN A 404 -20.56 -13.48 17.76
C ASN A 404 -21.16 -14.76 17.15
N ALA A 405 -21.19 -15.84 17.93
CA ALA A 405 -21.68 -17.13 17.46
C ALA A 405 -23.13 -17.02 16.94
N GLY A 406 -23.43 -17.76 15.87
CA GLY A 406 -24.73 -17.73 15.18
C GLY A 406 -24.93 -16.54 14.23
N MET A 407 -23.97 -15.61 14.15
CA MET A 407 -23.98 -14.49 13.20
C MET A 407 -23.12 -14.80 11.99
N TYR A 408 -23.74 -14.84 10.81
CA TYR A 408 -23.08 -15.18 9.55
C TYR A 408 -23.01 -13.99 8.61
N LEU A 409 -21.92 -13.90 7.85
CA LEU A 409 -21.88 -13.02 6.68
C LEU A 409 -23.02 -13.39 5.73
N ARG A 410 -23.77 -12.41 5.24
CA ARG A 410 -24.88 -12.63 4.29
C ARG A 410 -24.94 -11.57 3.20
N ILE A 411 -25.62 -11.91 2.11
CA ILE A 411 -26.15 -10.93 1.15
C ILE A 411 -27.65 -11.15 1.04
N LYS A 412 -28.43 -10.14 1.42
CA LYS A 412 -29.90 -10.20 1.42
C LYS A 412 -30.50 -8.80 1.23
N ASP A 413 -31.56 -8.68 0.43
CA ASP A 413 -32.33 -7.44 0.24
C ASP A 413 -31.46 -6.20 -0.08
N GLY A 414 -30.40 -6.39 -0.88
CA GLY A 414 -29.47 -5.32 -1.27
C GLY A 414 -28.44 -4.93 -0.20
N GLN A 415 -28.41 -5.64 0.93
CA GLN A 415 -27.44 -5.44 2.01
C GLN A 415 -26.40 -6.56 2.04
N CYS A 416 -25.22 -6.23 2.56
CA CYS A 416 -24.18 -7.20 2.91
C CYS A 416 -23.74 -6.89 4.34
N ASP A 417 -24.02 -7.80 5.26
CA ASP A 417 -23.88 -7.59 6.70
C ASP A 417 -23.61 -8.94 7.40
N GLY A 418 -23.40 -8.93 8.72
CA GLY A 418 -23.10 -10.11 9.51
C GLY A 418 -24.28 -10.68 10.29
N THR A 419 -25.52 -10.27 10.00
CA THR A 419 -26.72 -10.72 10.75
C THR A 419 -27.39 -11.94 10.12
N GLY A 420 -26.66 -12.70 9.30
CA GLY A 420 -27.10 -13.98 8.76
C GLY A 420 -27.28 -15.04 9.84
N ILE A 421 -28.15 -16.00 9.58
CA ILE A 421 -28.50 -17.10 10.49
C ILE A 421 -28.09 -18.48 9.95
N GLY A 422 -27.23 -18.51 8.93
CA GLY A 422 -26.76 -19.74 8.28
C GLY A 422 -27.73 -20.31 7.23
N ASP A 423 -28.61 -19.47 6.67
CA ASP A 423 -29.49 -19.83 5.57
C ASP A 423 -28.81 -19.64 4.19
N THR A 424 -29.57 -19.79 3.11
CA THR A 424 -29.04 -19.70 1.74
C THR A 424 -28.53 -18.30 1.36
N ASP A 425 -28.92 -17.24 2.09
CA ASP A 425 -28.37 -15.89 1.93
C ASP A 425 -26.91 -15.79 2.45
N CYS A 426 -26.47 -16.78 3.24
CA CYS A 426 -25.13 -16.88 3.82
C CYS A 426 -24.17 -17.75 2.98
N HIS A 427 -24.65 -18.33 1.87
CA HIS A 427 -23.88 -19.24 1.04
C HIS A 427 -23.06 -18.47 0.00
N PHE A 428 -21.73 -18.62 0.06
CA PHE A 428 -20.83 -17.98 -0.89
C PHE A 428 -20.01 -18.98 -1.69
N LYS A 429 -19.97 -18.80 -3.01
CA LYS A 429 -19.02 -19.45 -3.89
C LYS A 429 -17.68 -18.72 -3.84
N ILE A 430 -16.62 -19.46 -3.54
CA ILE A 430 -15.26 -18.92 -3.49
C ILE A 430 -14.68 -18.86 -4.90
N LYS A 431 -14.57 -17.64 -5.46
CA LYS A 431 -13.81 -17.42 -6.70
C LYS A 431 -12.37 -17.09 -6.35
N LYS A 432 -11.42 -17.87 -6.87
CA LYS A 432 -9.98 -17.64 -6.68
C LYS A 432 -9.45 -16.77 -7.82
N ASN A 433 -8.82 -15.67 -7.49
CA ASN A 433 -8.17 -14.77 -8.44
C ASN A 433 -6.68 -15.13 -8.49
N LEU A 434 -6.28 -15.86 -9.54
CA LEU A 434 -4.96 -16.48 -9.58
C LEU A 434 -3.81 -15.46 -9.68
N GLU A 435 -4.04 -14.34 -10.35
CA GLU A 435 -3.01 -13.33 -10.61
C GLU A 435 -2.51 -12.60 -9.36
N ASN A 436 -3.30 -12.57 -8.28
CA ASN A 436 -2.99 -11.80 -7.08
C ASN A 436 -3.23 -12.56 -5.76
N ALA A 437 -3.49 -13.87 -5.80
CA ALA A 437 -3.79 -14.70 -4.62
C ALA A 437 -5.01 -14.26 -3.79
N SER A 438 -5.86 -13.38 -4.31
CA SER A 438 -7.09 -13.00 -3.63
C SER A 438 -8.22 -13.98 -3.91
N ILE A 439 -9.29 -13.87 -3.13
CA ILE A 439 -10.58 -14.48 -3.40
C ILE A 439 -11.67 -13.42 -3.50
N SER A 440 -12.74 -13.77 -4.19
CA SER A 440 -14.01 -13.04 -4.17
C SER A 440 -15.12 -13.97 -3.73
N LEU A 441 -16.05 -13.43 -2.95
CA LEU A 441 -17.19 -14.16 -2.39
C LEU A 441 -18.44 -13.85 -3.20
N GLU A 442 -18.86 -14.77 -4.08
CA GLU A 442 -20.08 -14.62 -4.89
C GLU A 442 -21.28 -15.22 -4.15
N SER A 443 -22.38 -14.49 -4.07
CA SER A 443 -23.63 -15.01 -3.51
C SER A 443 -24.17 -16.17 -4.36
N ILE A 444 -24.52 -17.28 -3.70
CA ILE A 444 -25.20 -18.40 -4.37
C ILE A 444 -26.66 -18.04 -4.68
N LYS A 445 -27.34 -17.33 -3.78
CA LYS A 445 -28.75 -16.96 -3.93
C LYS A 445 -28.96 -15.82 -4.95
N SER A 446 -27.96 -14.97 -5.13
CA SER A 446 -27.96 -13.91 -6.14
C SER A 446 -26.67 -13.95 -6.97
N PRO A 447 -26.57 -14.88 -7.93
CA PRO A 447 -25.38 -15.01 -8.77
C PRO A 447 -24.98 -13.70 -9.46
N GLY A 448 -23.67 -13.43 -9.53
CA GLY A 448 -23.15 -12.17 -10.05
C GLY A 448 -23.03 -11.04 -9.01
N LEU A 449 -23.66 -11.16 -7.83
CA LEU A 449 -23.41 -10.27 -6.69
C LEU A 449 -22.32 -10.82 -5.80
N PHE A 450 -21.41 -9.94 -5.40
CA PHE A 450 -20.26 -10.24 -4.57
C PHE A 450 -20.28 -9.44 -3.28
N VAL A 451 -19.64 -9.97 -2.24
CA VAL A 451 -19.25 -9.19 -1.07
C VAL A 451 -18.25 -8.14 -1.53
N GLY A 452 -18.63 -6.87 -1.40
CA GLY A 452 -17.82 -5.74 -1.82
C GLY A 452 -17.63 -4.72 -0.74
N LEU A 453 -16.66 -3.84 -0.96
CA LEU A 453 -16.34 -2.75 -0.07
C LEU A 453 -16.53 -1.40 -0.78
N GLN A 454 -17.23 -0.50 -0.09
CA GLN A 454 -17.35 0.90 -0.49
C GLN A 454 -16.08 1.69 -0.10
N PRO A 455 -15.87 2.90 -0.63
CA PRO A 455 -14.71 3.73 -0.26
C PRO A 455 -14.65 4.06 1.24
N ASP A 456 -15.79 4.22 1.92
CA ASP A 456 -15.83 4.39 3.39
C ASP A 456 -15.57 3.08 4.17
N GLY A 457 -15.38 1.97 3.44
CA GLY A 457 -15.12 0.64 3.94
C GLY A 457 -16.34 -0.17 4.34
N GLN A 458 -17.56 0.36 4.21
CA GLN A 458 -18.76 -0.43 4.46
C GLN A 458 -18.92 -1.55 3.44
N THR A 459 -19.45 -2.69 3.89
CA THR A 459 -19.76 -3.79 2.97
C THR A 459 -21.04 -3.52 2.20
N LYS A 460 -21.03 -3.85 0.91
CA LYS A 460 -22.21 -3.79 0.06
C LYS A 460 -22.18 -4.87 -1.02
N PRO A 461 -23.33 -5.43 -1.42
CA PRO A 461 -23.39 -6.29 -2.59
C PRO A 461 -23.01 -5.48 -3.83
N ILE A 462 -22.05 -5.95 -4.61
CA ILE A 462 -21.62 -5.30 -5.85
C ILE A 462 -21.48 -6.30 -6.99
N ILE A 463 -21.69 -5.80 -8.21
CA ILE A 463 -21.42 -6.54 -9.43
C ILE A 463 -19.91 -6.54 -9.65
N TYR A 464 -19.36 -7.68 -10.05
CA TYR A 464 -17.93 -7.83 -10.31
C TYR A 464 -17.47 -6.89 -11.43
N THR A 465 -16.62 -5.91 -11.09
CA THR A 465 -16.14 -4.88 -12.04
C THR A 465 -14.65 -5.02 -12.37
N LYS A 466 -14.02 -6.18 -12.11
CA LYS A 466 -12.54 -6.35 -12.10
C LYS A 466 -11.78 -5.40 -11.14
N ASN A 467 -12.48 -4.46 -10.50
CA ASN A 467 -11.95 -3.57 -9.49
C ASN A 467 -11.63 -4.36 -8.21
N GLY A 468 -10.58 -3.94 -7.50
CA GLY A 468 -10.09 -4.65 -6.31
C GLY A 468 -10.93 -4.51 -5.05
N ASN A 469 -12.15 -3.98 -5.14
CA ASN A 469 -13.05 -3.79 -4.01
C ASN A 469 -13.87 -5.04 -3.63
N VAL A 470 -13.66 -6.15 -4.35
CA VAL A 470 -14.20 -7.50 -4.06
C VAL A 470 -13.10 -8.52 -3.70
N PHE A 471 -11.87 -8.05 -3.47
CA PHE A 471 -10.72 -8.91 -3.22
C PHE A 471 -10.45 -9.03 -1.73
N PHE A 472 -10.42 -10.27 -1.25
CA PHE A 472 -10.01 -10.61 0.10
C PHE A 472 -8.81 -11.55 0.05
N TYR A 473 -7.86 -11.36 0.97
CA TYR A 473 -6.67 -12.19 1.11
C TYR A 473 -6.87 -13.08 2.34
N PRO A 474 -7.24 -14.36 2.16
CA PRO A 474 -7.60 -15.19 3.28
C PRO A 474 -6.35 -15.65 4.03
N GLN A 475 -6.38 -15.56 5.35
CA GLN A 475 -5.32 -16.04 6.23
C GLN A 475 -5.89 -17.01 7.24
N VAL A 476 -5.23 -18.15 7.44
CA VAL A 476 -5.62 -19.11 8.46
C VAL A 476 -5.06 -18.66 9.80
N ILE A 477 -5.94 -18.51 10.79
CA ILE A 477 -5.58 -18.19 12.18
C ILE A 477 -5.43 -19.48 12.97
N LYS A 478 -6.37 -20.41 12.79
CA LYS A 478 -6.37 -21.71 13.45
C LYS A 478 -6.98 -22.78 12.54
N CYS A 479 -6.22 -23.86 12.33
CA CYS A 479 -6.77 -25.12 11.85
C CYS A 479 -7.17 -25.95 13.07
N MET A 480 -8.40 -26.47 13.08
CA MET A 480 -8.83 -27.50 14.05
C MET A 480 -8.73 -28.90 13.45
#